data_AF-A0A5D9CGE2-F1
#
_entry.id   AF-A0A5D9CGE2-F1
#
_cell.length_a   1.000
_cell.length_b   1.000
_cell.length_c   1.000
_cell.angle_alpha   90.00
_cell.angle_beta   90.00
_cell.angle_gamma   90.00
#
_symmetry.space_group_name_H-M   'P 1'
#
loop_
_entity.id
_entity.type
_entity.pdbx_description
1 polymer ?
#
loop_
_entity_poly.entity_id
_entity_poly.type
_entity_poly.pdbx_seq_one_letter_code
_entity_poly.pdbx_strand_id
1 'polypeptide(L)' 'MTDHVLAAIDGSTYSESACDYAAWASQALEAPLTFLHVVDNHPQTAEADLSGNIGLGAREHLLEE' A
#
# COMPACT_ATOMS: atom_id res chain seq x y z
N MET A 1 -10.77 28.74 -9.29
CA MET A 1 -10.09 27.57 -8.70
C MET A 1 -11.09 27.02 -7.70
N THR A 2 -11.49 25.75 -7.82
CA THR A 2 -12.55 25.18 -6.99
C THR A 2 -11.91 24.55 -5.77
N ASP A 3 -12.31 24.94 -4.58
CA ASP A 3 -11.81 24.36 -3.33
C ASP A 3 -12.36 22.94 -3.16
N HIS A 4 -11.55 22.03 -2.60
CA HIS A 4 -11.89 20.62 -2.46
C HIS A 4 -11.27 20.05 -1.19
N VAL A 5 -12.05 19.31 -0.41
CA VAL A 5 -11.55 18.57 0.75
C VAL A 5 -11.15 17.17 0.30
N LEU A 6 -9.90 16.79 0.53
CA LEU A 6 -9.37 15.45 0.24
C LEU A 6 -9.00 14.77 1.56
N ALA A 7 -9.55 13.58 1.79
CA ALA A 7 -9.26 12.77 2.98
C ALA A 7 -8.66 11.43 2.57
N ALA A 8 -7.41 11.19 2.96
CA ALA A 8 -6.76 9.90 2.78
C ALA A 8 -7.13 8.96 3.92
N ILE A 9 -7.57 7.75 3.60
CA ILE A 9 -7.94 6.70 4.56
C ILE A 9 -7.10 5.45 4.30
N ASP A 10 -6.78 4.72 5.35
CA ASP A 10 -5.90 3.55 5.32
C ASP A 10 -6.54 2.29 5.94
N GLY A 11 -7.79 2.39 6.41
CA GLY A 11 -8.50 1.30 7.07
C GLY A 11 -8.08 1.07 8.53
N SER A 12 -7.23 1.93 9.08
CA SER A 12 -6.90 1.91 10.52
C SER A 12 -8.10 2.31 11.38
N THR A 13 -8.00 2.09 12.69
CA THR A 13 -9.00 2.55 13.66
C THR A 13 -9.21 4.07 13.66
N TYR A 14 -8.27 4.84 13.10
CA TYR A 14 -8.37 6.30 12.99
C TYR A 14 -9.11 6.75 11.72
N SER A 15 -9.34 5.85 10.76
CA SER A 15 -10.02 6.19 9.50
C SER A 15 -11.44 6.72 9.73
N GLU A 16 -12.15 6.21 10.74
CA GLU A 16 -13.49 6.71 11.10
C GLU A 16 -13.44 8.17 11.56
N SER A 17 -12.54 8.51 12.49
CA SER A 17 -12.37 9.89 12.93
C SER A 17 -11.93 10.80 11.78
N ALA A 18 -11.05 10.34 10.89
CA ALA A 18 -10.66 11.09 9.70
C ALA A 18 -11.87 11.39 8.79
N CYS A 19 -12.78 10.43 8.62
CA CYS A 19 -14.02 10.62 7.87
C CYS A 19 -14.92 11.68 8.51
N ASP A 20 -15.11 11.65 9.82
CA ASP A 20 -15.94 12.61 10.54
C ASP A 20 -15.43 14.05 10.39
N TYR A 21 -14.13 14.26 10.58
CA TYR A 21 -13.51 15.58 10.43
C TYR A 21 -13.54 16.06 8.98
N ALA A 22 -13.36 15.17 8.01
CA ALA A 22 -13.44 15.52 6.59
C ALA A 22 -14.86 15.93 6.18
N ALA A 23 -15.88 15.23 6.68
CA ALA A 23 -17.29 15.57 6.48
C ALA A 23 -17.65 16.93 7.11
N TRP A 24 -17.13 17.19 8.32
CA TRP A 24 -17.27 18.50 8.96
C TRP A 24 -16.60 19.61 8.14
N ALA A 25 -15.36 19.41 7.70
CA ALA A 25 -14.61 20.40 6.94
C ALA A 25 -15.27 20.72 5.59
N SER A 26 -15.80 19.70 4.91
CA SER A 26 -16.54 19.88 3.64
C SER A 26 -17.77 20.76 3.81
N GLN A 27 -18.54 20.57 4.89
CA GLN A 27 -19.69 21.41 5.21
C GLN A 27 -19.26 22.82 5.59
N ALA A 28 -18.21 22.97 6.40
CA ALA A 28 -17.73 24.26 6.88
C ALA A 28 -17.14 25.14 5.76
N LEU A 29 -16.53 24.51 4.75
CA LEU A 29 -15.89 25.18 3.62
C LEU A 29 -16.79 25.25 2.38
N GLU A 30 -18.01 24.71 2.45
CA GLU A 30 -18.92 24.57 1.29
C GLU A 30 -18.23 23.96 0.06
N ALA A 31 -17.32 23.02 0.31
CA ALA A 31 -16.43 22.43 -0.70
C ALA A 31 -16.66 20.92 -0.83
N PRO A 32 -16.64 20.36 -2.05
CA PRO A 32 -16.80 18.93 -2.28
C PRO A 32 -15.75 18.09 -1.53
N LEU A 33 -16.17 16.88 -1.11
CA LEU A 33 -15.36 15.93 -0.36
C LEU A 33 -15.08 14.68 -1.19
N THR A 34 -13.82 14.25 -1.19
CA THR A 34 -13.35 13.03 -1.85
C THR A 34 -12.50 12.24 -0.87
N PHE A 35 -12.84 10.97 -0.71
CA PHE A 35 -12.04 10.00 0.02
C PHE A 35 -11.08 9.28 -0.92
N LEU A 36 -9.83 9.09 -0.46
CA LEU A 36 -8.79 8.36 -1.18
C LEU A 36 -8.28 7.22 -0.30
N HIS A 37 -8.41 5.99 -0.78
CA HIS A 37 -7.75 4.84 -0.19
C HIS A 37 -6.68 4.31 -1.15
N VAL A 38 -5.43 4.28 -0.72
CA VAL A 38 -4.33 3.72 -1.52
C VAL A 38 -4.21 2.25 -1.18
N VAL A 39 -4.55 1.39 -2.13
CA VAL A 39 -4.33 -0.06 -2.02
C VAL A 39 -2.88 -0.33 -2.41
N ASP A 40 -2.10 -0.86 -1.47
CA ASP A 40 -0.77 -1.36 -1.80
C ASP A 40 -0.89 -2.67 -2.57
N ASN A 41 -0.59 -2.61 -3.87
CA ASN A 41 -0.49 -3.77 -4.76
C ASN A 41 0.99 -4.12 -4.98
N HIS A 42 1.80 -4.12 -3.93
CA HIS A 42 3.09 -4.77 -4.06
C HIS A 42 2.83 -6.27 -4.27
N PRO A 43 3.21 -6.87 -5.42
CA PRO A 43 3.31 -8.31 -5.47
C PRO A 43 4.27 -8.66 -4.34
N GLN A 44 3.79 -9.45 -3.37
CA GLN A 44 4.62 -10.09 -2.36
C GLN A 44 5.84 -10.58 -3.12
N THR A 45 7.01 -9.98 -2.84
CA THR A 45 8.25 -10.15 -3.61
C THR A 45 8.29 -11.59 -4.07
N ALA A 46 8.16 -11.83 -5.38
CA ALA A 46 8.32 -13.17 -5.91
C ALA A 46 9.58 -13.72 -5.24
N GLU A 47 9.46 -14.84 -4.52
CA GLU A 47 10.61 -15.47 -3.87
C GLU A 47 11.76 -15.38 -4.86
N ALA A 48 12.86 -14.73 -4.45
CA ALA A 48 13.96 -14.48 -5.36
C ALA A 48 14.31 -15.82 -5.98
N ASP A 49 14.11 -15.96 -7.30
CA ASP A 49 14.37 -17.21 -7.99
C ASP A 49 15.89 -17.41 -7.99
N LEU A 50 16.37 -18.12 -6.97
CA LEU A 50 17.79 -18.43 -6.77
C LEU A 50 18.25 -19.56 -7.70
N SER A 51 17.38 -20.08 -8.58
CA SER A 51 17.74 -21.16 -9.52
C SER A 51 18.83 -20.76 -10.53
N GLY A 52 19.22 -19.47 -10.57
CA GLY A 52 20.33 -18.95 -11.37
C GLY A 52 21.64 -18.70 -10.61
N ASN A 53 21.68 -18.80 -9.28
CA ASN A 53 22.88 -18.53 -8.46
C ASN A 53 23.68 -19.79 -8.09
N ILE A 54 23.35 -20.92 -8.71
CA ILE A 54 24.14 -22.14 -8.59
C ILE A 54 25.20 -22.11 -9.68
N GLY A 55 26.29 -21.38 -9.41
CA GLY A 55 27.49 -21.42 -10.23
C GLY A 55 27.90 -22.87 -10.52
N LEU A 56 28.39 -23.09 -11.73
CA LEU A 56 28.91 -24.36 -12.26
C LEU A 56 29.85 -25.01 -11.21
N GLY A 57 29.32 -25.90 -10.35
CA GLY A 57 30.09 -26.51 -9.26
C GLY A 57 29.33 -26.86 -7.97
N ALA A 58 28.07 -26.43 -7.77
CA ALA A 58 27.33 -26.84 -6.56
C ALA A 58 26.66 -28.22 -6.66
N ARG A 59 26.68 -28.84 -7.85
CA ARG A 59 26.14 -30.20 -8.04
C ARG A 59 27.06 -31.25 -7.40
N GLU A 60 28.36 -31.00 -7.32
CA GLU A 60 29.30 -31.93 -6.69
C GLU A 60 29.18 -32.00 -5.16
N HIS A 61 28.68 -30.96 -4.48
CA HIS A 61 28.64 -30.96 -3.00
C HIS A 61 27.40 -31.62 -2.39
N LEU A 62 26.31 -31.80 -3.16
CA LEU A 62 25.06 -32.41 -2.67
C LEU A 62 24.96 -33.94 -2.90
N LEU A 63 25.98 -34.57 -3.49
CA LEU A 63 26.03 -36.03 -3.72
C LEU A 63 26.87 -36.77 -2.68
N GLU A 64 27.40 -36.07 -1.67
CA GLU A 64 28.17 -36.66 -0.55
C GLU A 64 27.39 -36.67 0.79
N GLU A 65 26.09 -36.32 0.78
CA GLU A 65 25.16 -36.58 1.89
C GLU A 65 24.12 -37.66 1.53
#